data_AF-A0AAU7EKP1-F1
#
_entry.id   AF-A0AAU7EKP1-F1
#
_cell.length_a   1.000
_cell.length_b   1.000
_cell.length_c   1.000
_cell.angle_alpha   90.00
_cell.angle_beta   90.00
_cell.angle_gamma   90.00
#
_symmetry.space_group_name_H-M   'P 1'
#
loop_
_entity.id
_entity.type
_entity.pdbx_description
1 polymer ?
#
loop_
_entity_poly.entity_id
_entity_poly.type
_entity_poly.pdbx_seq_one_letter_code
_entity_poly.pdbx_strand_id
1 'polypeptide(L)'
;MHKKSDILNDKTVKNIKGYINSPNILPKSILYYERHFTRNNKSVIEYYSDYELDSYFETETTKYFIITRGFSEKNVLFSTEVIYLNADGMPYMCYNEVLTIDKVLEKHYRKINSKNEYSYEGFYSFSECLKYKPWIL
;
A
#
# COMPACT_ATOMS: atom_id res chain seq x y z
N MET A 1 22.60 -5.31 -14.02
CA MET A 1 21.85 -6.59 -14.09
C MET A 1 22.12 -7.35 -12.79
N HIS A 2 21.19 -7.34 -11.84
CA HIS A 2 21.31 -8.11 -10.60
C HIS A 2 21.10 -9.60 -10.92
N LYS A 3 21.91 -10.49 -10.34
CA LYS A 3 21.74 -11.95 -10.52
C LYS A 3 20.68 -12.45 -9.53
N LYS A 4 19.95 -13.51 -9.91
CA LYS A 4 18.96 -14.19 -9.05
C LYS A 4 19.52 -14.58 -7.66
N SER A 5 20.81 -14.89 -7.59
CA SER A 5 21.55 -15.18 -6.36
C SER A 5 21.61 -14.01 -5.38
N ASP A 6 21.57 -12.78 -5.87
CA ASP A 6 21.76 -11.57 -5.07
C ASP A 6 20.47 -11.22 -4.32
N ILE A 7 19.31 -11.60 -4.88
CA ILE A 7 17.99 -11.39 -4.27
C ILE A 7 17.75 -12.34 -3.10
N LEU A 8 18.14 -13.61 -3.24
CA LEU A 8 17.89 -14.64 -2.22
C LEU A 8 18.65 -14.38 -0.91
N ASN A 9 19.72 -13.60 -0.96
CA ASN A 9 20.56 -13.27 0.20
C ASN A 9 20.29 -11.86 0.75
N ASP A 10 19.45 -11.07 0.10
CA ASP A 10 19.13 -9.71 0.52
C ASP A 10 18.01 -9.74 1.57
N LYS A 11 18.33 -9.32 2.80
CA LYS A 11 17.40 -9.30 3.94
C LYS A 11 16.23 -8.32 3.76
N THR A 12 16.36 -7.36 2.85
CA THR A 12 15.27 -6.44 2.52
C THR A 12 14.21 -7.12 1.64
N VAL A 13 14.58 -8.20 0.95
CA VAL A 13 13.67 -8.91 0.05
C VAL A 13 12.69 -9.78 0.84
N LYS A 14 11.41 -9.66 0.51
CA LYS A 14 10.32 -10.46 1.08
C LYS A 14 9.38 -10.94 -0.03
N ASN A 15 8.49 -11.89 0.33
CA ASN A 15 7.36 -12.32 -0.49
C ASN A 15 7.72 -12.76 -1.94
N ILE A 16 8.82 -13.51 -2.09
CA ILE A 16 9.29 -14.00 -3.40
C ILE A 16 8.34 -15.05 -3.97
N LYS A 17 7.83 -14.84 -5.19
CA LYS A 17 7.01 -15.81 -5.95
C LYS A 17 7.50 -15.93 -7.38
N GLY A 18 7.67 -17.15 -7.87
CA GLY A 18 8.04 -17.43 -9.26
C GLY A 18 6.92 -18.14 -10.00
N TYR A 19 6.62 -17.71 -11.23
CA TYR A 19 5.63 -18.35 -12.10
C TYR A 19 6.28 -18.74 -13.42
N ILE A 20 5.91 -19.89 -13.97
CA ILE A 20 6.35 -20.35 -15.30
C ILE A 20 5.18 -20.14 -16.25
N ASN A 21 5.35 -19.27 -17.24
CA ASN A 21 4.36 -19.13 -18.30
C ASN A 21 4.43 -20.34 -19.24
N SER A 22 3.28 -21.02 -19.39
CA SER A 22 2.92 -22.12 -20.30
C SER A 22 4.04 -23.06 -20.78
N PRO A 23 3.93 -24.39 -20.62
CA PRO A 23 4.94 -25.35 -21.10
C PRO A 23 5.11 -25.37 -22.64
N ASN A 24 4.20 -24.75 -23.40
CA ASN A 24 4.17 -24.81 -24.86
C ASN A 24 4.84 -23.62 -25.56
N ILE A 25 5.31 -22.62 -24.82
CA ILE A 25 6.07 -21.47 -25.31
C ILE A 25 7.28 -21.39 -24.39
N LEU A 26 8.51 -21.32 -24.93
CA LEU A 26 9.78 -21.21 -24.18
C LEU A 26 9.56 -20.69 -22.74
N PRO A 27 9.67 -21.55 -21.71
CA PRO A 27 9.13 -21.23 -20.39
C PRO A 27 9.86 -20.00 -19.83
N LYS A 28 9.21 -18.84 -19.92
CA LYS A 28 9.72 -17.62 -19.29
C LYS A 28 9.23 -17.64 -17.85
N SER A 29 10.18 -17.73 -16.91
CA SER A 29 9.87 -17.56 -15.50
C SER A 29 9.73 -16.07 -15.18
N ILE A 30 8.60 -15.64 -14.65
CA ILE A 30 8.45 -14.29 -14.10
C ILE A 30 8.64 -14.38 -12.58
N LEU A 31 9.48 -13.51 -12.03
CA LEU A 31 9.76 -13.42 -10.59
C LEU A 31 9.09 -12.17 -10.02
N TYR A 32 8.27 -12.34 -8.99
CA TYR A 32 7.69 -11.26 -8.21
C TYR A 32 8.31 -11.24 -6.82
N TYR A 33 8.67 -10.06 -6.32
CA TYR A 33 9.16 -9.90 -4.96
C TYR A 33 8.95 -8.48 -4.46
N GLU A 34 9.04 -8.32 -3.14
CA GLU A 34 9.01 -7.03 -2.47
C GLU A 34 10.38 -6.71 -1.89
N ARG A 35 10.75 -5.44 -1.80
CA ARG A 35 11.89 -4.95 -1.00
C ARG A 35 11.41 -3.97 0.06
N HIS A 36 11.80 -4.23 1.30
CA HIS A 36 11.39 -3.50 2.49
C HIS A 36 12.61 -2.83 3.11
N PHE A 37 12.63 -1.49 3.16
CA PHE A 37 13.73 -0.74 3.75
C PHE A 37 13.26 0.62 4.28
N THR A 38 14.17 1.39 4.86
CA THR A 38 13.90 2.74 5.36
C THR A 38 14.69 3.77 4.55
N ARG A 39 14.02 4.84 4.11
CA ARG A 39 14.64 5.97 3.39
C ARG A 39 14.10 7.28 3.96
N ASN A 40 14.98 8.19 4.38
CA ASN A 40 14.61 9.49 4.94
C ASN A 40 13.55 9.39 6.07
N ASN A 41 13.73 8.44 7.01
CA ASN A 41 12.80 8.11 8.10
C ASN A 41 11.40 7.62 7.66
N LYS A 42 11.23 7.25 6.40
CA LYS A 42 10.01 6.61 5.88
C LYS A 42 10.24 5.12 5.70
N SER A 43 9.23 4.32 6.00
CA SER A 43 9.21 2.92 5.59
C SER A 43 8.89 2.85 4.10
N VAL A 44 9.64 2.06 3.34
CA VAL A 44 9.46 1.91 1.90
C VAL A 44 9.27 0.45 1.56
N ILE A 45 8.27 0.16 0.74
CA ILE A 45 8.02 -1.15 0.14
C ILE A 45 8.02 -0.98 -1.37
N GLU A 46 9.00 -1.57 -2.04
CA GLU A 46 9.11 -1.62 -3.51
C GLU A 46 8.62 -2.97 -4.02
N TYR A 47 7.85 -2.98 -5.10
CA TYR A 47 7.30 -4.16 -5.76
C TYR A 47 7.98 -4.34 -7.11
N TYR A 48 8.46 -5.56 -7.38
CA TYR A 48 9.22 -5.88 -8.58
C TYR A 48 8.62 -7.04 -9.37
N SER A 49 8.70 -6.93 -10.70
CA SER A 49 8.44 -7.98 -11.69
C SER A 49 9.66 -8.20 -12.56
N ASP A 50 10.21 -9.42 -12.56
CA ASP A 50 11.38 -9.80 -13.36
C ASP A 50 12.54 -8.79 -13.24
N TYR A 51 12.87 -8.42 -11.99
CA TYR A 51 13.92 -7.46 -11.61
C TYR A 51 13.65 -5.99 -11.95
N GLU A 52 12.52 -5.69 -12.59
CA GLU A 52 12.06 -4.33 -12.88
C GLU A 52 11.11 -3.84 -11.78
N LEU A 53 11.27 -2.58 -11.36
CA LEU A 53 10.39 -1.96 -10.39
C LEU A 53 9.03 -1.71 -11.05
N ASP A 54 7.95 -2.16 -10.44
CA ASP A 54 6.58 -1.88 -10.90
C ASP A 54 6.01 -0.66 -10.17
N SER A 55 6.15 -0.64 -8.85
CA SER A 55 5.60 0.41 -7.99
C SER A 55 6.27 0.39 -6.63
N TYR A 56 6.07 1.45 -5.86
CA TYR A 56 6.52 1.50 -4.48
C TYR A 56 5.59 2.31 -3.61
N PHE A 57 5.61 2.01 -2.32
CA PHE A 57 4.83 2.69 -1.31
C PHE A 57 5.77 3.27 -0.26
N GLU A 58 5.56 4.54 0.08
CA GLU A 58 6.25 5.20 1.19
C GLU A 58 5.27 5.47 2.32
N THR A 59 5.60 5.02 3.52
CA THR A 59 4.83 5.28 4.74
C THR A 59 5.62 6.18 5.67
N GLU A 60 5.00 7.29 6.06
CA GLU A 60 5.45 8.16 7.15
C GLU A 60 4.46 8.11 8.31
N THR A 61 4.98 8.13 9.54
CA THR A 61 4.18 8.12 10.76
C THR A 61 4.47 9.36 11.56
N THR A 62 3.41 10.06 11.96
CA THR A 62 3.45 11.21 12.85
C THR A 62 2.61 10.90 14.09
N LYS A 63 2.53 11.84 15.04
CA LYS A 63 1.67 11.71 16.21
C LYS A 63 0.17 11.55 15.86
N TYR A 64 -0.26 12.10 14.73
CA TYR A 64 -1.69 12.21 14.39
C TYR A 64 -2.09 11.41 13.15
N PHE A 65 -1.11 11.03 12.33
CA PHE A 65 -1.36 10.41 11.04
C PHE A 65 -0.34 9.32 10.72
N ILE A 66 -0.82 8.26 10.10
CA ILE A 66 0.00 7.36 9.29
C ILE A 66 -0.37 7.65 7.85
N ILE A 67 0.59 8.08 7.04
CA ILE A 67 0.35 8.46 5.65
C ILE A 67 1.16 7.51 4.77
N THR A 68 0.46 6.78 3.90
CA THR A 68 1.06 5.88 2.91
C THR A 68 0.78 6.41 1.51
N ARG A 69 1.81 6.62 0.70
CA ARG A 69 1.69 7.09 -0.69
C ARG A 69 2.22 6.05 -1.65
N GLY A 70 1.43 5.69 -2.66
CA GLY A 70 1.77 4.74 -3.72
C GLY A 70 2.19 5.47 -5.00
N PHE A 71 3.34 5.07 -5.54
CA PHE A 71 3.96 5.66 -6.73
C PHE A 71 4.29 4.57 -7.76
N SER A 72 4.11 4.88 -9.04
CA SER A 72 4.58 4.02 -10.13
C SER A 72 6.10 4.05 -10.23
N GLU A 73 6.68 3.21 -11.10
CA GLU A 73 8.12 3.21 -11.37
C GLU A 73 8.64 4.56 -11.93
N LYS A 74 7.74 5.38 -12.45
CA LYS A 74 8.01 6.72 -12.99
C LYS A 74 7.76 7.84 -11.97
N ASN A 75 7.65 7.52 -10.68
CA ASN A 75 7.34 8.47 -9.60
C ASN A 75 6.01 9.21 -9.77
N VAL A 76 5.03 8.60 -10.45
CA VAL A 76 3.68 9.17 -10.56
C VAL A 76 2.86 8.67 -9.37
N LEU A 77 2.37 9.61 -8.55
CA LEU A 77 1.47 9.32 -7.44
C LEU A 77 0.15 8.74 -7.97
N PHE A 78 -0.21 7.53 -7.54
CA PHE A 78 -1.49 6.90 -7.92
C PHE A 78 -2.37 6.57 -6.72
N SER A 79 -1.83 6.62 -5.49
CA SER A 79 -2.60 6.33 -4.29
C SER A 79 -2.09 7.12 -3.09
N THR A 80 -3.00 7.57 -2.23
CA THR A 80 -2.70 8.11 -0.90
C THR A 80 -3.68 7.53 0.11
N GLU A 81 -3.15 6.91 1.15
CA GLU A 81 -3.89 6.49 2.34
C GLU A 81 -3.46 7.35 3.53
N VAL A 82 -4.42 7.86 4.29
CA VAL A 82 -4.19 8.59 5.55
C VAL A 82 -5.03 7.95 6.64
N ILE A 83 -4.37 7.33 7.61
CA ILE A 83 -4.99 6.84 8.83
C ILE A 83 -4.87 7.93 9.90
N TYR A 84 -6.02 8.35 10.44
CA TYR A 84 -6.12 9.35 11.50
C TYR A 84 -6.04 8.68 12.86
N LEU A 85 -5.20 9.21 13.73
CA LEU A 85 -4.95 8.71 15.08
C LEU A 85 -5.59 9.63 16.12
N ASN A 86 -6.19 9.04 17.15
CA ASN A 86 -6.73 9.78 18.29
C ASN A 86 -5.60 10.21 19.24
N ALA A 87 -5.95 10.84 20.37
CA ALA A 87 -4.97 11.32 21.35
C ALA A 87 -4.09 10.20 21.96
N ASP A 88 -4.61 8.96 22.00
CA ASP A 88 -3.91 7.77 22.48
C ASP A 88 -3.08 7.08 21.39
N GLY A 89 -3.04 7.65 20.18
CA GLY A 89 -2.35 7.07 19.02
C GLY A 89 -3.12 5.94 18.34
N MET A 90 -4.39 5.75 18.68
CA MET A 90 -5.22 4.68 18.10
C MET A 90 -5.92 5.13 16.80
N PRO A 91 -5.89 4.32 15.73
CA PRO A 91 -6.63 4.58 14.51
C PRO A 91 -8.14 4.71 14.76
N TYR A 92 -8.77 5.71 14.15
CA TYR A 92 -10.24 5.85 14.21
C TYR A 92 -10.89 6.12 12.86
N MET A 93 -10.10 6.47 11.85
CA MET A 93 -10.60 6.76 10.51
C MET A 93 -9.49 6.61 9.49
N CYS A 94 -9.85 6.27 8.26
CA CYS A 94 -8.97 6.25 7.11
C CYS A 94 -9.57 7.10 5.99
N TYR A 95 -8.72 7.86 5.33
CA TYR A 95 -8.98 8.49 4.05
C TYR A 95 -8.15 7.78 2.98
N ASN A 96 -8.76 7.47 1.85
CA ASN A 96 -8.11 6.89 0.70
C ASN A 96 -8.41 7.72 -0.53
N GLU A 97 -7.38 7.98 -1.32
CA GLU A 97 -7.46 8.55 -2.65
C GLU A 97 -6.73 7.63 -3.62
N VAL A 98 -7.42 7.15 -4.66
CA VAL A 98 -6.85 6.24 -5.66
C VAL A 98 -7.15 6.76 -7.06
N LEU A 99 -6.14 6.75 -7.92
CA LEU A 99 -6.30 7.04 -9.34
C LEU A 99 -6.91 5.82 -10.04
N THR A 100 -8.11 5.97 -10.57
CA THR A 100 -8.82 4.91 -11.29
C THR A 100 -8.29 4.73 -12.70
N ILE A 101 -8.73 3.65 -13.37
CA ILE A 101 -8.39 3.38 -14.77
C ILE A 101 -8.84 4.50 -15.73
N ASP A 102 -9.92 5.20 -15.36
CA ASP A 102 -10.47 6.35 -16.09
C ASP A 102 -9.72 7.65 -15.76
N LYS A 103 -8.61 7.57 -15.01
CA LYS A 103 -7.81 8.70 -14.53
C LYS A 103 -8.60 9.67 -13.65
N VAL A 104 -9.63 9.17 -12.97
CA VAL A 104 -10.41 9.90 -11.98
C VAL A 104 -9.84 9.59 -10.60
N LEU A 105 -9.70 10.60 -9.74
CA LEU A 105 -9.32 10.39 -8.35
C LEU A 105 -10.58 10.04 -7.55
N GLU A 106 -10.70 8.78 -7.15
CA GLU A 106 -11.73 8.32 -6.24
C GLU A 106 -11.29 8.53 -4.80
N LYS A 107 -12.14 9.20 -4.02
CA LYS A 107 -11.86 9.58 -2.63
C LYS A 107 -12.89 8.97 -1.71
N HIS A 108 -12.43 8.25 -0.70
CA HIS A 108 -13.29 7.59 0.26
C HIS A 108 -12.75 7.69 1.68
N TYR A 109 -13.64 7.90 2.63
CA TYR A 109 -13.39 7.79 4.05
C TYR A 109 -13.99 6.49 4.57
N ARG A 110 -13.31 5.82 5.50
CA ARG A 110 -13.86 4.68 6.24
C ARG A 110 -13.57 4.84 7.72
N LYS A 111 -14.50 4.41 8.55
CA LYS A 111 -14.32 4.45 10.01
C LYS A 111 -13.51 3.23 10.45
N ILE A 112 -12.66 3.39 11.45
CA ILE A 112 -11.89 2.29 12.04
C ILE A 112 -12.36 2.11 13.47
N ASN A 113 -12.64 0.86 13.87
CA ASN A 113 -13.01 0.54 15.25
C ASN A 113 -11.78 0.24 16.13
N SER A 114 -12.01 0.00 17.42
CA SER A 114 -10.94 -0.31 18.38
C SER A 114 -10.18 -1.62 18.11
N LYS A 115 -10.72 -2.49 17.26
CA LYS A 115 -10.07 -3.73 16.79
C LYS A 115 -9.31 -3.54 15.48
N ASN A 116 -9.18 -2.29 15.01
CA ASN A 116 -8.53 -1.93 13.76
C ASN A 116 -9.29 -2.44 12.51
N GLU A 117 -10.59 -2.68 12.63
CA GLU A 117 -11.46 -3.11 11.53
C GLU A 117 -12.13 -1.90 10.88
N TYR A 118 -12.22 -1.92 9.55
CA TYR A 118 -12.85 -0.86 8.76
C TYR A 118 -14.37 -1.03 8.73
N SER A 119 -15.10 0.09 8.67
CA SER A 119 -16.52 0.08 8.31
C SER A 119 -16.74 -0.54 6.95
N TYR A 120 -17.84 -1.28 6.81
CA TYR A 120 -18.27 -1.80 5.51
C TYR A 120 -18.61 -0.65 4.54
N GLU A 121 -19.28 0.39 5.04
CA GLU A 121 -19.59 1.58 4.26
C GLU A 121 -18.39 2.52 4.15
N GLY A 122 -18.25 3.12 2.96
CA GLY A 122 -17.38 4.24 2.69
C GLY A 122 -18.17 5.55 2.54
N PHE A 123 -17.50 6.66 2.81
CA PHE A 123 -18.11 7.99 2.81
C PHE A 123 -17.31 8.94 1.92
N TYR A 124 -17.94 9.97 1.35
CA TYR A 124 -17.24 10.94 0.50
C TYR A 124 -16.67 12.12 1.31
N SER A 125 -17.14 12.31 2.54
CA SER A 125 -16.63 13.34 3.43
C SER A 125 -16.24 12.82 4.81
N PHE A 126 -15.27 13.50 5.42
CA PHE A 126 -14.87 13.30 6.81
C PHE A 126 -16.06 13.39 7.76
N SER A 127 -16.92 14.40 7.57
CA SER A 127 -18.04 14.70 8.47
C SER A 127 -19.09 13.59 8.48
N GLU A 128 -19.43 13.05 7.30
CA GLU A 128 -20.33 11.90 7.18
C GLU A 128 -19.75 10.67 7.88
N CYS A 129 -18.47 10.36 7.61
CA CYS A 129 -17.79 9.24 8.25
C CYS A 129 -17.73 9.39 9.77
N LEU A 130 -17.47 10.60 10.28
CA LEU A 130 -17.41 10.84 11.71
C LEU A 130 -18.75 10.60 12.40
N LYS A 131 -19.85 11.08 11.79
CA LYS A 131 -21.23 10.94 12.29
C LYS A 131 -21.73 9.51 12.19
N TYR A 132 -21.18 8.71 11.30
CA TYR A 132 -21.52 7.30 11.16
C TYR A 132 -21.26 6.56 12.47
N LYS A 133 -22.26 5.82 12.95
CA LYS A 133 -22.16 4.97 14.13
C LYS A 133 -22.29 3.50 13.70
N PRO A 134 -21.24 2.89 13.13
CA PRO A 134 -21.23 1.45 13.01
C PRO A 134 -20.96 0.88 14.39
N TRP A 135 -21.44 -0.35 14.62
CA TRP A 135 -21.24 -1.07 15.88
C TRP A 135 -22.12 -0.53 17.01
N ILE A 136 -23.44 -0.63 16.84
CA ILE A 136 -24.32 -0.83 18.00
C ILE A 136 -24.02 -2.25 18.49
N LEU A 137 -23.45 -2.36 19.69
CA LEU A 137 -23.37 -3.61 20.44
C LEU A 137 -24.75 -4.04 20.92
#